data_AF-A0A9P7K5S3-F1
#
_entry.id   AF-A0A9P7K5S3-F1
#
_cell.length_a   1.000
_cell.length_b   1.000
_cell.length_c   1.000
_cell.angle_alpha   90.00
_cell.angle_beta   90.00
_cell.angle_gamma   90.00
#
_symmetry.space_group_name_H-M   'P 1'
#
loop_
_entity.id
_entity.type
_entity.pdbx_description
1 polymer ?
#
loop_
_entity_poly.entity_id
_entity_poly.type
_entity_poly.pdbx_seq_one_letter_code
_entity_poly.pdbx_strand_id
1 'polypeptide(L)'
;MLRSSRVQSRSLTILQRTLATHTPLAEKACSSITPPYALLLRNLEHVRKILNRPLTLSEKILYSHLVDPEKSLGGGGKIRGEAYLQLRPERVAMQDASAQLQFMSAGLARCAVPTSIHCDHLIQAAEGAEVDLKVKYP
;
A
#
# COMPACT_ATOMS: atom_id res chain seq x y z
N MET A 1 -33.99 -21.02 57.54
CA MET A 1 -34.07 -21.14 56.07
C MET A 1 -33.25 -20.01 55.44
N LEU A 2 -31.99 -20.27 55.09
CA LEU A 2 -31.09 -19.28 54.46
C LEU A 2 -30.90 -19.68 52.99
N ARG A 3 -31.35 -18.81 52.07
CA ARG A 3 -31.29 -19.02 50.62
C ARG A 3 -29.86 -18.84 50.11
N SER A 4 -29.28 -19.91 49.58
CA SER A 4 -28.05 -19.89 48.80
C SER A 4 -28.36 -19.38 47.38
N SER A 5 -27.83 -18.21 47.02
CA SER A 5 -27.91 -17.65 45.67
C SER A 5 -26.70 -18.15 44.84
N ARG A 6 -26.99 -19.06 43.92
CA ARG A 6 -26.03 -19.65 42.97
C ARG A 6 -25.70 -18.63 41.88
N VAL A 7 -24.46 -18.15 41.82
CA VAL A 7 -23.96 -17.32 40.72
C VAL A 7 -23.82 -18.18 39.47
N GLN A 8 -24.62 -17.92 38.43
CA GLN A 8 -24.47 -18.57 37.13
C GLN A 8 -23.30 -17.92 36.38
N SER A 9 -22.23 -18.70 36.16
CA SER A 9 -21.14 -18.35 35.25
C SER A 9 -21.69 -18.29 33.82
N ARG A 10 -21.78 -17.09 33.25
CA ARG A 10 -22.10 -16.91 31.83
C ARG A 10 -20.84 -17.16 31.02
N SER A 11 -20.78 -18.33 30.38
CA SER A 11 -19.78 -18.62 29.36
C SER A 11 -19.93 -17.62 28.21
N LEU A 12 -18.93 -16.78 27.99
CA LEU A 12 -18.87 -15.87 26.85
C LEU A 12 -18.51 -16.70 25.61
N THR A 13 -19.51 -17.07 24.81
CA THR A 13 -19.28 -17.66 23.50
C THR A 13 -18.56 -16.63 22.63
N ILE A 14 -17.27 -16.84 22.40
CA ILE A 14 -16.49 -16.06 21.43
C ILE A 14 -17.11 -16.32 20.06
N LEU A 15 -17.87 -15.35 19.55
CA LEU A 15 -18.34 -15.33 18.17
C LEU A 15 -17.12 -15.20 17.25
N GLN A 16 -16.56 -16.34 16.84
CA GLN A 16 -15.65 -16.36 15.70
C GLN A 16 -16.44 -15.97 14.45
N ARG A 17 -16.14 -14.79 13.90
CA ARG A 17 -16.59 -14.37 12.58
C ARG A 17 -16.00 -15.31 11.53
N THR A 18 -16.72 -16.38 11.21
CA THR A 18 -16.46 -17.21 10.05
C THR A 18 -17.59 -16.96 9.07
N LEU A 19 -17.28 -16.30 7.95
CA LEU A 19 -18.00 -16.29 6.68
C LEU A 19 -17.30 -15.30 5.75
N ALA A 20 -16.14 -15.69 5.24
CA ALA A 20 -15.65 -15.14 3.99
C ALA A 20 -16.13 -16.09 2.89
N THR A 21 -17.27 -15.78 2.28
CA THR A 21 -17.73 -16.50 1.08
C THR A 21 -16.81 -16.14 -0.08
N HIS A 22 -16.16 -17.15 -0.66
CA HIS A 22 -15.33 -16.99 -1.85
C HIS A 22 -16.25 -16.73 -3.05
N THR A 23 -16.37 -15.46 -3.43
CA THR A 23 -17.02 -15.09 -4.70
C THR A 23 -16.05 -15.36 -5.84
N PRO A 24 -16.40 -16.16 -6.86
CA PRO A 24 -15.59 -16.27 -8.06
C PRO A 24 -15.58 -14.90 -8.75
N LEU A 25 -14.44 -14.22 -8.70
CA LEU A 25 -14.22 -12.98 -9.42
C LEU A 25 -14.01 -13.34 -10.89
N ALA A 26 -14.73 -12.68 -11.79
CA ALA A 26 -14.44 -12.78 -13.22
C ALA A 26 -12.99 -12.31 -13.46
N GLU A 27 -12.16 -13.17 -14.03
CA GLU A 27 -10.79 -12.84 -14.39
C GLU A 27 -10.81 -11.81 -15.53
N LYS A 28 -10.77 -10.52 -15.14
CA LYS A 28 -10.53 -9.44 -16.09
C LYS A 28 -9.04 -9.47 -16.44
N ALA A 29 -8.71 -9.43 -17.73
CA ALA A 29 -7.34 -9.26 -18.21
C ALA A 29 -6.85 -7.82 -17.88
N CYS A 30 -6.51 -7.60 -16.63
CA CYS A 30 -6.08 -6.30 -16.08
C CYS A 30 -4.58 -6.30 -15.74
N SER A 31 -3.80 -7.16 -16.40
CA SER A 31 -2.36 -7.36 -16.15
C SER A 31 -1.52 -6.08 -16.24
N SER A 32 -1.98 -5.05 -16.95
CA SER A 32 -1.33 -3.74 -17.03
C SER A 32 -1.67 -2.80 -15.87
N ILE A 33 -2.69 -3.11 -15.08
CA ILE A 33 -3.25 -2.25 -14.03
C ILE A 33 -3.04 -2.88 -12.66
N THR A 34 -3.15 -4.21 -12.56
CA THR A 34 -3.02 -4.90 -11.28
C THR A 34 -1.57 -5.09 -10.87
N PRO A 35 -1.27 -4.94 -9.57
CA PRO A 35 0.01 -5.36 -9.03
C PRO A 35 0.29 -6.84 -9.37
N PRO A 36 1.56 -7.23 -9.54
CA PRO A 36 1.99 -8.61 -9.75
C PRO A 36 1.79 -9.45 -8.49
N TYR A 37 0.52 -9.76 -8.17
CA TYR A 37 0.12 -10.43 -6.94
C TYR A 37 0.83 -11.77 -6.72
N ALA A 38 1.12 -12.53 -7.77
CA ALA A 38 1.85 -13.79 -7.65
C ALA A 38 3.26 -13.59 -7.03
N LEU A 39 3.97 -12.54 -7.45
CA LEU A 39 5.28 -12.19 -6.90
C LEU A 39 5.14 -11.69 -5.45
N LEU A 40 4.16 -10.81 -5.20
CA LEU A 40 3.91 -10.25 -3.88
C LEU A 40 3.55 -11.33 -2.85
N LEU A 41 2.72 -12.30 -3.24
CA LEU A 41 2.35 -13.44 -2.40
C LEU A 41 3.55 -14.32 -2.07
N ARG A 42 4.40 -14.64 -3.06
CA ARG A 42 5.65 -15.38 -2.83
C ARG A 42 6.55 -14.65 -1.84
N ASN A 43 6.76 -13.35 -2.01
CA ASN A 43 7.56 -12.54 -1.08
C ASN A 43 6.96 -12.52 0.33
N LEU A 44 5.63 -12.43 0.43
CA LEU A 44 4.91 -12.47 1.70
C LEU A 44 5.14 -13.81 2.44
N GLU A 45 5.19 -14.94 1.74
CA GLU A 45 5.49 -16.24 2.34
C GLU A 45 6.88 -16.26 2.99
N HIS A 46 7.89 -15.68 2.33
CA HIS A 46 9.23 -15.53 2.91
C HIS A 46 9.21 -14.64 4.16
N VAL A 47 8.54 -13.49 4.09
CA VAL A 47 8.38 -12.57 5.24
C VAL A 47 7.70 -13.25 6.43
N ARG A 48 6.66 -14.07 6.19
CA ARG A 48 5.96 -14.81 7.26
C ARG A 48 6.88 -15.79 7.98
N LYS A 49 7.75 -16.48 7.24
CA LYS A 49 8.74 -17.41 7.82
C LYS A 49 9.73 -16.68 8.73
N ILE A 50 10.14 -15.46 8.36
CA ILE A 50 11.10 -14.66 9.13
C ILE A 50 10.47 -14.09 10.41
N LEU A 51 9.28 -13.49 10.31
CA LEU A 51 8.67 -12.75 11.43
C LEU A 51 7.83 -13.61 12.38
N ASN A 52 7.38 -14.78 11.94
CA ASN A 52 6.60 -15.76 12.70
C ASN A 52 5.47 -15.16 13.59
N ARG A 53 4.77 -14.15 13.09
CA ARG A 53 3.65 -13.47 13.78
C ARG A 53 2.56 -13.05 12.79
N PRO A 54 1.32 -12.81 13.23
CA PRO A 54 0.31 -12.23 12.37
C PRO A 54 0.72 -10.82 11.90
N LEU A 55 0.46 -10.54 10.62
CA LEU A 55 0.77 -9.27 9.96
C LEU A 55 -0.51 -8.48 9.67
N THR A 56 -0.45 -7.16 9.87
CA THR A 56 -1.53 -6.24 9.45
C THR A 56 -1.57 -6.11 7.92
N LEU A 57 -2.65 -5.53 7.37
CA LEU A 57 -2.75 -5.30 5.93
C LEU A 57 -1.59 -4.41 5.43
N SER A 58 -1.31 -3.31 6.14
CA SER A 58 -0.22 -2.40 5.78
C SER A 58 1.14 -3.12 5.80
N GLU A 59 1.39 -3.99 6.79
CA GLU A 59 2.61 -4.79 6.84
C GLU A 59 2.70 -5.77 5.67
N LYS A 60 1.60 -6.41 5.28
CA LYS A 60 1.59 -7.30 4.11
C LYS A 60 1.92 -6.54 2.83
N ILE A 61 1.36 -5.34 2.65
CA ILE A 61 1.62 -4.50 1.49
C ILE A 61 3.08 -4.03 1.51
N LEU A 62 3.57 -3.45 2.60
CA LEU A 62 4.94 -2.94 2.68
C LEU A 62 5.97 -4.05 2.55
N TYR A 63 5.83 -5.15 3.30
CA TYR A 63 6.83 -6.21 3.32
C TYR A 63 6.86 -7.06 2.06
N SER A 64 5.75 -7.14 1.30
CA SER A 64 5.77 -7.80 -0.02
C SER A 64 6.56 -7.01 -1.07
N HIS A 65 6.77 -5.71 -0.86
CA HIS A 65 7.52 -4.81 -1.74
C HIS A 65 8.97 -4.58 -1.29
N LEU A 66 9.48 -5.36 -0.33
CA LEU A 66 10.90 -5.29 0.06
C LEU A 66 11.79 -5.79 -1.07
N VAL A 67 12.95 -5.14 -1.25
CA VAL A 67 14.00 -5.60 -2.18
C VAL A 67 14.58 -6.91 -1.67
N ASP A 68 15.00 -6.95 -0.40
CA ASP A 68 15.50 -8.13 0.29
C ASP A 68 14.83 -8.29 1.66
N PRO A 69 13.92 -9.28 1.83
CA PRO A 69 13.21 -9.48 3.09
C PRO A 69 14.14 -9.96 4.21
N GLU A 70 15.13 -10.81 3.90
CA GLU A 70 16.07 -11.33 4.91
C GLU A 70 16.97 -10.23 5.48
N LYS A 71 17.52 -9.37 4.63
CA LYS A 71 18.36 -8.25 5.07
C LYS A 71 17.55 -7.20 5.84
N SER A 72 16.33 -6.92 5.39
CA SER A 72 15.50 -5.87 5.98
C SER A 72 14.80 -6.30 7.27
N LEU A 73 14.57 -7.61 7.47
CA LEU A 73 13.79 -8.16 8.59
C LEU A 73 14.60 -9.10 9.49
N GLY A 74 15.79 -9.55 9.07
CA GLY A 74 16.60 -10.56 9.75
C GLY A 74 17.18 -10.12 11.10
N GLY A 75 17.07 -8.84 11.45
CA GLY A 75 17.54 -8.32 12.74
C GLY A 75 16.68 -8.70 13.95
N GLY A 76 15.50 -9.31 13.76
CA GLY A 76 14.61 -9.77 14.86
C GLY A 76 14.09 -8.67 15.82
N GLY A 77 14.60 -7.45 15.72
CA GLY A 77 14.28 -6.30 16.55
C GLY A 77 13.22 -5.40 15.94
N LYS A 78 12.64 -4.52 16.76
CA LYS A 78 11.53 -3.61 16.46
C LYS A 78 11.65 -2.93 15.10
N ILE A 79 10.97 -3.47 14.09
CA ILE A 79 10.98 -2.89 12.73
C ILE A 79 10.15 -1.60 12.68
N ARG A 80 9.07 -1.54 13.46
CA ARG A 80 8.13 -0.41 13.45
C ARG A 80 8.75 0.80 14.14
N GLY A 81 8.96 1.87 13.38
CA GLY A 81 9.43 3.16 13.91
C GLY A 81 10.94 3.25 14.14
N GLU A 82 11.70 2.17 13.96
CA GLU A 82 13.15 2.16 14.19
C GLU A 82 13.94 1.79 12.92
N ALA A 83 13.37 1.00 12.02
CA ALA A 83 14.08 0.51 10.82
C ALA A 83 13.67 1.26 9.54
N TYR A 84 14.66 1.55 8.70
CA TYR A 84 14.46 2.00 7.32
C TYR A 84 14.29 0.80 6.39
N LEU A 85 13.18 0.79 5.64
CA LEU A 85 12.86 -0.29 4.73
C LEU A 85 13.26 0.08 3.30
N GLN A 86 14.01 -0.81 2.64
CA GLN A 86 14.31 -0.69 1.22
C GLN A 86 13.14 -1.27 0.42
N LEU A 87 12.23 -0.38 0.02
CA LEU A 87 11.03 -0.72 -0.72
C LEU A 87 11.23 -0.49 -2.21
N ARG A 88 10.53 -1.29 -3.02
CA ARG A 88 10.43 -1.13 -4.47
C ARG A 88 9.01 -0.68 -4.84
N PRO A 89 8.75 0.63 -4.93
CA PRO A 89 7.45 1.12 -5.37
C PRO A 89 7.18 0.71 -6.82
N GLU A 90 5.91 0.47 -7.16
CA GLU A 90 5.52 0.01 -8.50
C GLU A 90 5.19 1.16 -9.47
N ARG A 91 4.85 2.33 -8.94
CA ARG A 91 4.47 3.53 -9.69
C ARG A 91 4.85 4.78 -8.90
N VAL A 92 5.12 5.87 -9.62
CA VAL A 92 5.28 7.20 -9.05
C VAL A 92 4.21 8.13 -9.64
N ALA A 93 3.60 8.96 -8.80
CA ALA A 93 2.75 10.07 -9.25
C ALA A 93 3.35 11.37 -8.69
N MET A 94 3.52 12.35 -9.56
CA MET A 94 4.10 13.65 -9.23
C MET A 94 3.12 14.77 -9.54
N GLN A 95 3.24 15.87 -8.80
CA GLN A 95 2.50 17.10 -9.04
C GLN A 95 3.36 18.10 -9.82
N ASP A 96 2.73 18.86 -10.72
CA ASP A 96 3.34 19.88 -11.60
C ASP A 96 4.43 20.76 -10.94
N ALA A 97 4.22 21.22 -9.71
CA ALA A 97 5.18 22.05 -8.97
C ALA A 97 6.47 21.33 -8.55
N SER A 98 6.44 19.99 -8.47
CA SER A 98 7.53 19.16 -7.93
C SER A 98 8.19 18.26 -8.98
N ALA A 99 7.53 18.06 -10.11
CA ALA A 99 7.86 16.96 -11.02
C ALA A 99 9.10 17.19 -11.89
N GLN A 100 9.32 18.43 -12.31
CA GLN A 100 10.14 18.67 -13.51
C GLN A 100 11.64 18.78 -13.23
N LEU A 101 12.06 19.49 -12.18
CA LEU A 101 13.46 19.88 -12.03
C LEU A 101 14.38 18.77 -11.49
N GLN A 102 13.88 17.94 -10.58
CA GLN A 102 14.75 16.97 -9.89
C GLN A 102 15.12 15.77 -10.77
N PHE A 103 14.20 15.29 -11.61
CA PHE A 103 14.49 14.17 -12.50
C PHE A 103 15.46 14.56 -13.62
N MET A 104 15.31 15.76 -14.19
CA MET A 104 16.24 16.28 -15.21
C MET A 104 17.65 16.45 -14.67
N SER A 105 17.80 16.88 -13.42
CA SER A 105 19.10 17.05 -12.75
C SER A 105 19.80 15.72 -12.45
N ALA A 106 19.07 14.61 -12.37
CA ALA A 106 19.63 13.29 -12.10
C ALA A 106 20.39 12.68 -13.30
N GLY A 107 20.31 13.28 -14.48
CA GLY A 107 21.02 12.81 -15.68
C GLY A 107 20.51 11.46 -16.22
N LEU A 108 19.31 11.03 -15.82
CA LEU A 108 18.70 9.78 -16.23
C LEU A 108 17.93 9.96 -17.54
N ALA A 109 18.14 9.05 -18.50
CA ALA A 109 17.49 9.11 -19.81
C ALA A 109 15.98 8.77 -19.77
N ARG A 110 15.53 7.97 -18.80
CA ARG A 110 14.13 7.53 -18.67
C ARG A 110 13.76 7.12 -17.24
N CYS A 111 12.47 7.21 -16.91
CA CYS A 111 11.93 6.72 -15.65
C CYS A 111 12.06 5.19 -15.53
N ALA A 112 12.37 4.69 -14.33
CA ALA A 112 12.54 3.26 -14.07
C ALA A 112 11.21 2.51 -13.83
N VAL A 113 10.18 3.22 -13.37
CA VAL A 113 8.84 2.69 -13.11
C VAL A 113 7.82 3.59 -13.83
N PRO A 114 6.59 3.10 -14.09
CA PRO A 114 5.52 3.95 -14.60
C PRO A 114 5.36 5.21 -13.74
N THR A 115 5.43 6.37 -14.39
CA THR A 115 5.32 7.67 -13.72
C THR A 115 4.26 8.52 -14.40
N SER A 116 3.38 9.15 -13.62
CA SER A 116 2.44 10.16 -14.10
C SER A 116 2.73 11.52 -13.48
N ILE A 117 2.47 12.58 -14.23
CA ILE A 117 2.46 13.96 -13.74
C ILE A 117 1.02 14.47 -13.83
N HIS A 118 0.53 15.00 -12.72
CA HIS A 118 -0.77 15.63 -12.65
C HIS A 118 -0.55 17.15 -12.63
N CYS A 119 -1.19 17.86 -13.57
CA CYS A 119 -1.12 19.31 -13.72
C CYS A 119 -2.41 19.93 -13.18
N ASP A 120 -2.50 20.03 -11.86
CA ASP A 120 -3.70 20.44 -11.13
C ASP A 120 -3.47 21.66 -10.21
N HIS A 121 -2.23 22.11 -9.98
CA HIS A 121 -1.96 23.22 -9.05
C HIS A 121 -1.72 24.56 -9.72
N LEU A 122 -1.42 24.60 -11.02
CA LEU A 122 -1.08 25.85 -11.72
C LEU A 122 -2.27 26.50 -12.45
N ILE A 123 -3.50 26.01 -12.24
CA ILE A 123 -4.71 26.63 -12.78
C ILE A 123 -5.19 27.72 -11.81
N GLN A 124 -5.10 28.97 -12.23
CA GLN A 124 -5.65 30.09 -11.48
C GLN A 124 -7.14 30.22 -11.77
N ALA A 125 -7.98 30.16 -10.74
CA ALA A 125 -9.41 30.45 -10.85
C ALA A 125 -9.63 31.97 -10.82
N ALA A 126 -10.02 32.56 -11.95
CA ALA A 126 -10.20 34.01 -12.08
C ALA A 126 -11.51 34.38 -12.79
N GLU A 127 -11.76 33.83 -13.98
CA GLU A 127 -12.89 34.22 -14.84
C GLU A 127 -13.87 33.07 -15.10
N GLY A 128 -13.57 31.85 -14.62
CA GLY A 128 -14.42 30.67 -14.71
C GLY A 128 -13.79 29.56 -15.56
N ALA A 129 -14.17 28.29 -15.31
CA ALA A 129 -13.44 27.12 -15.81
C ALA A 129 -13.17 27.09 -17.32
N GLU A 130 -14.13 27.44 -18.17
CA GLU A 130 -13.90 27.45 -19.63
C GLU A 130 -12.92 28.54 -20.08
N VAL A 131 -12.92 29.69 -19.40
CA VAL A 131 -12.04 30.83 -19.73
C VAL A 131 -10.65 30.59 -19.15
N ASP A 132 -10.58 30.11 -17.91
CA ASP A 132 -9.33 29.80 -17.19
C ASP A 132 -8.58 28.59 -17.79
N LEU A 133 -9.28 27.69 -18.48
CA LEU A 133 -8.71 26.54 -19.20
C LEU A 133 -8.42 26.80 -20.69
N LYS A 134 -8.93 27.90 -21.28
CA LYS A 134 -8.59 28.29 -22.65
C LYS A 134 -7.16 28.81 -22.67
N VAL A 135 -6.30 28.01 -23.27
CA VAL A 135 -4.84 28.16 -23.32
C VAL A 135 -4.40 29.62 -23.52
N LYS A 136 -3.76 30.15 -22.49
CA LYS A 136 -2.99 31.39 -22.49
C LYS A 136 -1.58 31.12 -23.05
N TYR A 137 -1.47 30.75 -24.33
CA TYR A 137 -0.19 30.78 -25.06
C TYR A 137 -0.44 31.10 -26.55
N PRO A 138 0.29 32.06 -27.14
CA PRO A 138 0.36 32.26 -28.59
C PRO A 138 1.12 31.13 -29.30
#